data_AF-K0S3Y1-F1
#
_entry.id   AF-K0S3Y1-F1
#
_cell.length_a   1.000
_cell.length_b   1.000
_cell.length_c   1.000
_cell.angle_alpha   90.00
_cell.angle_beta   90.00
_cell.angle_gamma   90.00
#
_symmetry.space_group_name_H-M   'P 1'
#
loop_
_entity.id
_entity.type
_entity.pdbx_description
1 polymer ?
#
loop_
_entity_poly.entity_id
_entity_poly.type
_entity_poly.pdbx_seq_one_letter_code
_entity_poly.pdbx_strand_id
1 'polypeptide(L)'
;MPGLDAGAYREDFDFLDHSFFTDFRAQRSDDWGDSNVHACDFHSSHGTISWTDWDDYEIDNEWEGMESCESGDTVGMLLNLDGGTLTVYRNNRRLGVMQDGLSGPYCWYASLLSRQTVTDTVSIKRCALPNSDGAMAT
;
A
#
# COMPACT_ATOMS: atom_id res chain seq x y z
N MET A 1 -4.93 -0.79 10.03
CA MET A 1 -5.60 -1.85 10.82
C MET A 1 -6.19 -1.24 12.08
N PRO A 2 -7.50 -1.36 12.32
CA PRO A 2 -8.15 -0.78 13.50
C PRO A 2 -7.49 -1.26 14.78
N GLY A 3 -7.07 -0.34 15.64
CA GLY A 3 -6.54 -0.68 16.97
C GLY A 3 -5.08 -1.15 17.03
N LEU A 4 -4.36 -1.21 15.90
CA LEU A 4 -2.91 -1.45 15.92
C LEU A 4 -2.18 -0.28 16.59
N ASP A 5 -1.40 -0.53 17.63
CA ASP A 5 -0.62 0.48 18.35
C ASP A 5 0.70 0.78 17.63
N ALA A 6 0.59 1.38 16.46
CA ALA A 6 1.75 1.85 15.69
C ALA A 6 2.63 2.84 16.47
N GLY A 7 2.09 3.52 17.49
CA GLY A 7 2.82 4.47 18.33
C GLY A 7 3.77 3.82 19.34
N ALA A 8 3.63 2.52 19.60
CA ALA A 8 4.55 1.77 20.46
C ALA A 8 5.94 1.59 19.84
N TYR A 9 6.04 1.72 18.51
CA TYR A 9 7.27 1.52 17.76
C TYR A 9 7.98 2.85 17.53
N ARG A 10 9.30 2.88 17.76
CA ARG A 10 10.15 4.07 17.55
C ARG A 10 10.15 4.47 16.06
N GLU A 11 10.60 5.68 15.74
CA GLU A 11 10.60 6.28 14.39
C GLU A 11 11.24 5.46 13.24
N ASP A 12 11.84 4.30 13.51
CA ASP A 12 12.52 3.43 12.55
C ASP A 12 11.79 2.08 12.41
N PHE A 13 10.51 2.08 12.03
CA PHE A 13 9.82 0.83 11.70
C PHE A 13 9.01 0.93 10.41
N ASP A 14 8.85 -0.21 9.75
CA ASP A 14 7.91 -0.39 8.65
C ASP A 14 7.13 -1.71 8.84
N PHE A 15 6.01 -1.86 8.12
CA PHE A 15 5.11 -3.01 8.28
C PHE A 15 5.63 -4.30 7.63
N LEU A 16 6.77 -4.24 6.93
CA LEU A 16 7.41 -5.35 6.22
C LEU A 16 8.68 -5.85 6.93
N ASP A 17 9.16 -5.13 7.94
CA ASP A 17 10.25 -5.60 8.80
C ASP A 17 9.76 -6.76 9.67
N HIS A 18 10.20 -7.97 9.26
CA HIS A 18 9.91 -9.23 9.93
C HIS A 18 10.24 -9.26 11.43
N SER A 19 11.10 -8.37 11.91
CA SER A 19 11.42 -8.22 13.34
C SER A 19 10.19 -7.87 14.18
N PHE A 20 9.18 -7.22 13.60
CA PHE A 20 7.96 -6.78 14.30
C PHE A 20 6.75 -7.69 14.06
N PHE A 21 6.84 -8.68 13.17
CA PHE A 21 5.70 -9.52 12.77
C PHE A 21 5.04 -10.24 13.95
N THR A 22 5.83 -10.70 14.93
CA THR A 22 5.28 -11.34 16.13
C THR A 22 4.44 -10.36 16.96
N ASP A 23 4.91 -9.13 17.13
CA ASP A 23 4.21 -8.11 17.91
C ASP A 23 2.95 -7.60 17.17
N PHE A 24 3.03 -7.47 15.85
CA PHE A 24 1.90 -7.09 15.02
C PHE A 24 0.80 -8.16 15.03
N ARG A 25 1.15 -9.45 14.90
CA ARG A 25 0.19 -10.56 15.00
C ARG A 25 -0.45 -10.65 16.38
N ALA A 26 0.31 -10.37 17.45
CA ALA A 26 -0.22 -10.38 18.81
C ALA A 26 -1.31 -9.31 19.04
N GLN A 27 -1.38 -8.29 18.19
CA GLN A 27 -2.40 -7.23 18.24
C GLN A 27 -3.61 -7.49 17.33
N ARG A 28 -3.61 -8.61 16.58
CA ARG A 28 -4.72 -8.94 15.69
C ARG A 28 -6.03 -9.08 16.49
N SER A 29 -7.10 -8.52 15.93
CA SER A 29 -8.46 -8.67 16.44
C SER A 29 -9.41 -9.11 15.33
N ASP A 30 -10.61 -9.56 15.72
CA ASP A 30 -11.67 -9.96 14.78
C ASP A 30 -12.08 -8.81 13.84
N ASP A 31 -11.85 -7.55 14.24
CA ASP A 31 -12.18 -6.36 13.45
C ASP A 31 -11.36 -6.24 12.15
N TRP A 32 -10.26 -6.98 12.03
CA TRP A 32 -9.39 -6.93 10.85
C TRP A 32 -9.90 -7.79 9.70
N GLY A 33 -10.88 -8.66 9.97
CA GLY A 33 -11.44 -9.61 9.01
C GLY A 33 -10.48 -10.75 8.67
N ASP A 34 -10.77 -11.40 7.53
CA ASP A 34 -10.14 -12.64 7.09
C ASP A 34 -9.08 -12.42 5.99
N SER A 35 -8.59 -11.20 5.82
CA SER A 35 -7.57 -10.89 4.82
C SER A 35 -6.26 -11.58 5.13
N ASN A 36 -5.64 -12.19 4.12
CA ASN A 36 -4.27 -12.69 4.17
C ASN A 36 -3.28 -11.67 3.57
N VAL A 37 -3.63 -10.39 3.59
CA VAL A 37 -2.74 -9.29 3.21
C VAL A 37 -2.86 -8.23 4.28
N HIS A 38 -1.99 -8.26 5.28
CA HIS A 38 -2.04 -7.34 6.42
C HIS A 38 -1.41 -5.99 6.07
N ALA A 39 -0.32 -6.01 5.31
CA ALA A 39 0.26 -4.82 4.71
C ALA A 39 0.69 -5.09 3.28
N CYS A 40 0.64 -4.06 2.45
CA CYS A 40 1.26 -4.04 1.14
C CYS A 40 1.73 -2.62 0.83
N ASP A 41 2.84 -2.50 0.10
CA ASP A 41 3.41 -1.22 -0.29
C ASP A 41 3.78 -1.16 -1.77
N PHE A 42 3.88 0.07 -2.26
CA PHE A 42 4.42 0.36 -3.57
C PHE A 42 5.78 1.02 -3.38
N HIS A 43 6.84 0.38 -3.88
CA HIS A 43 8.17 0.92 -3.79
C HIS A 43 8.46 1.86 -4.96
N SER A 44 8.48 3.17 -4.69
CA SER A 44 8.54 4.20 -5.73
C SER A 44 9.79 4.14 -6.62
N SER A 45 10.93 3.66 -6.11
CA SER A 45 12.18 3.62 -6.90
C SER A 45 12.15 2.59 -8.02
N HIS A 46 11.40 1.49 -7.84
CA HIS A 46 11.34 0.39 -8.81
C HIS A 46 9.94 0.16 -9.38
N GLY A 47 8.92 0.69 -8.71
CA GLY A 47 7.53 0.42 -9.02
C GLY A 47 7.05 -0.94 -8.51
N THR A 48 7.88 -1.69 -7.79
CA THR A 48 7.60 -3.03 -7.27
C THR A 48 6.58 -2.98 -6.13
N ILE A 49 5.99 -4.14 -5.83
CA ILE A 49 5.12 -4.34 -4.67
C ILE A 49 5.84 -5.19 -3.63
N SER A 50 5.64 -4.88 -2.35
CA SER A 50 5.86 -5.83 -1.27
C SER A 50 4.56 -6.07 -0.53
N TRP A 51 4.40 -7.24 0.07
CA TRP A 51 3.23 -7.57 0.89
C TRP A 51 3.60 -8.54 2.01
N THR A 52 2.74 -8.62 3.02
CA THR A 52 2.89 -9.57 4.12
C THR A 52 1.55 -9.85 4.79
N ASP A 53 1.38 -11.07 5.30
CA ASP A 53 0.37 -11.43 6.31
C ASP A 53 0.99 -11.62 7.71
N TRP A 54 2.24 -11.18 7.87
CA TRP A 54 3.10 -11.33 9.04
C TRP A 54 3.42 -12.78 9.45
N ASP A 55 3.03 -13.77 8.66
CA ASP A 55 3.52 -15.16 8.71
C ASP A 55 4.47 -15.43 7.53
N ASP A 56 4.11 -14.90 6.37
CA ASP A 56 4.84 -14.89 5.10
C ASP A 56 4.91 -13.46 4.54
N TYR A 57 5.85 -13.25 3.64
CA TYR A 57 6.06 -11.96 3.00
C TYR A 57 6.84 -12.10 1.70
N GLU A 58 6.61 -11.17 0.80
CA GLU A 58 7.41 -11.03 -0.41
C GLU A 58 7.76 -9.55 -0.60
N ILE A 59 8.99 -9.29 -1.01
CA ILE A 59 9.56 -7.95 -1.18
C ILE A 59 9.98 -7.79 -2.63
N ASP A 60 9.78 -6.58 -3.16
CA ASP A 60 10.24 -6.20 -4.49
C ASP A 60 9.68 -7.09 -5.62
N ASN A 61 8.45 -7.57 -5.46
CA ASN A 61 7.78 -8.35 -6.49
C ASN A 61 7.44 -7.52 -7.72
N GLU A 62 7.62 -8.14 -8.88
CA GLU A 62 7.15 -7.60 -10.16
C GLU A 62 5.64 -7.83 -10.32
N TRP A 63 4.96 -6.89 -10.98
CA TRP A 63 3.55 -7.00 -11.30
C TRP A 63 3.24 -6.33 -12.65
N GLU A 64 2.10 -6.70 -13.24
CA GLU A 64 1.74 -6.22 -14.57
C GLU A 64 1.46 -4.71 -14.58
N GLY A 65 2.27 -3.97 -15.35
CA GLY A 65 2.14 -2.51 -15.49
C GLY A 65 3.01 -1.71 -14.52
N MET A 66 3.88 -2.36 -13.74
CA MET A 66 4.79 -1.67 -12.83
C MET A 66 5.69 -0.66 -13.53
N GLU A 67 5.89 0.50 -12.90
CA GLU A 67 6.79 1.55 -13.37
C GLU A 67 7.44 2.27 -12.19
N SER A 68 8.74 2.55 -12.29
CA SER A 68 9.44 3.42 -11.34
C SER A 68 8.94 4.86 -11.39
N CYS A 69 9.08 5.56 -10.29
CA CYS A 69 8.74 6.98 -10.15
C CYS A 69 9.99 7.86 -10.18
N GLU A 70 9.80 9.10 -10.60
CA GLU A 70 10.79 10.18 -10.51
C GLU A 70 10.29 11.30 -9.59
N SER A 71 11.21 12.18 -9.20
CA SER A 71 10.85 13.35 -8.40
C SER A 71 9.83 14.23 -9.14
N GLY A 72 8.72 14.53 -8.48
CA GLY A 72 7.60 15.29 -9.05
C GLY A 72 6.45 14.43 -9.58
N ASP A 73 6.63 13.11 -9.72
CA ASP A 73 5.54 12.21 -10.06
C ASP A 73 4.46 12.15 -8.96
N THR A 74 3.23 11.89 -9.38
CA THR A 74 2.13 11.58 -8.47
C THR A 74 1.71 10.12 -8.63
N VAL A 75 1.73 9.39 -7.52
CA VAL A 75 1.16 8.04 -7.41
C VAL A 75 -0.27 8.16 -6.87
N GLY A 76 -1.22 7.63 -7.62
CA GLY A 76 -2.60 7.46 -7.20
C GLY A 76 -2.86 6.01 -6.83
N MET A 77 -3.64 5.78 -5.78
CA MET A 77 -4.01 4.44 -5.33
C MET A 77 -5.52 4.36 -5.14
N LEU A 78 -6.13 3.32 -5.72
CA LEU A 78 -7.56 3.05 -5.62
C LEU A 78 -7.77 1.69 -4.95
N LEU A 79 -8.18 1.72 -3.69
CA LEU A 79 -8.61 0.55 -2.96
C LEU A 79 -10.09 0.28 -3.26
N ASN A 80 -10.38 -0.86 -3.87
CA ASN A 80 -11.72 -1.36 -4.11
C ASN A 80 -11.94 -2.61 -3.25
N LEU A 81 -12.65 -2.47 -2.13
CA LEU A 81 -12.92 -3.57 -1.20
C LEU A 81 -13.99 -4.54 -1.71
N ASP A 82 -14.89 -4.11 -2.59
CA ASP A 82 -15.91 -5.00 -3.17
C ASP A 82 -15.27 -6.00 -4.14
N GLY A 83 -14.26 -5.55 -4.90
CA GLY A 83 -13.46 -6.41 -5.78
C GLY A 83 -12.22 -6.99 -5.11
N GLY A 84 -11.87 -6.52 -3.91
CA GLY A 84 -10.66 -6.89 -3.17
C GLY A 84 -9.36 -6.53 -3.87
N THR A 85 -9.29 -5.38 -4.54
CA THR A 85 -8.13 -4.96 -5.35
C THR A 85 -7.57 -3.60 -4.96
N LEU A 86 -6.25 -3.43 -5.11
CA LEU A 86 -5.56 -2.15 -5.07
C LEU A 86 -4.99 -1.83 -6.45
N THR A 87 -5.56 -0.82 -7.12
CA THR A 87 -5.09 -0.35 -8.43
C THR A 87 -4.18 0.86 -8.26
N VAL A 88 -3.07 0.87 -9.01
CA VAL A 88 -2.10 1.99 -9.01
C VAL A 88 -2.25 2.84 -10.27
N TYR A 89 -2.06 4.14 -10.10
CA TYR A 89 -2.04 5.16 -11.13
C TYR A 89 -0.75 5.97 -11.01
N ARG A 90 -0.20 6.39 -12.14
CA ARG A 90 0.93 7.33 -12.18
C ARG A 90 0.55 8.49 -13.09
N ASN A 91 0.66 9.71 -12.57
CA ASN A 91 0.36 10.94 -13.33
C ASN A 91 -0.99 10.87 -14.08
N ASN A 92 -2.04 10.41 -13.38
CA ASN A 92 -3.41 10.19 -13.88
C ASN A 92 -3.58 9.08 -14.93
N ARG A 93 -2.54 8.29 -15.22
CA ARG A 93 -2.64 7.08 -16.06
C ARG A 93 -2.74 5.83 -15.17
N ARG A 94 -3.69 4.95 -15.47
CA ARG A 94 -3.81 3.65 -14.80
C ARG A 94 -2.63 2.76 -15.18
N LEU A 95 -1.95 2.20 -14.18
CA LEU A 95 -0.88 1.23 -14.38
C LEU A 95 -1.43 -0.19 -14.39
N GLY A 96 -2.17 -0.58 -13.34
CA GLY A 96 -2.72 -1.92 -13.21
C GLY A 96 -3.20 -2.24 -11.80
N VAL A 97 -3.63 -3.47 -11.58
CA VAL A 97 -3.91 -3.99 -10.24
C VAL A 97 -2.59 -4.45 -9.65
N MET A 98 -2.18 -3.80 -8.56
CA MET A 98 -0.92 -4.09 -7.88
C MET A 98 -1.10 -5.22 -6.86
N GLN A 99 -2.25 -5.27 -6.18
CA GLN A 99 -2.58 -6.32 -5.21
C GLN A 99 -4.05 -6.72 -5.31
N ASP A 100 -4.33 -8.01 -5.15
CA ASP A 100 -5.67 -8.57 -5.02
C ASP A 100 -5.84 -9.30 -3.66
N GLY A 101 -7.00 -9.93 -3.45
CA GLY A 101 -7.30 -10.65 -2.20
C GLY A 101 -7.50 -9.76 -0.97
N LEU A 102 -7.62 -8.44 -1.17
CA LEU A 102 -7.79 -7.48 -0.07
C LEU A 102 -9.19 -7.55 0.50
N SER A 103 -9.30 -7.68 1.83
CA SER A 103 -10.59 -7.64 2.51
C SER A 103 -10.47 -6.97 3.88
N GLY A 104 -11.58 -6.49 4.42
CA GLY A 104 -11.59 -5.80 5.71
C GLY A 104 -11.01 -4.37 5.67
N PRO A 105 -10.76 -3.79 6.85
CA PRO A 105 -10.40 -2.38 7.00
C PRO A 105 -8.90 -2.12 6.82
N TYR A 106 -8.56 -1.28 5.84
CA TYR A 106 -7.20 -0.77 5.60
C TYR A 106 -7.05 0.70 5.99
N CYS A 107 -5.79 1.07 6.26
CA CYS A 107 -5.39 2.46 6.43
C CYS A 107 -4.27 2.76 5.42
N TRP A 108 -4.23 3.99 4.91
CA TRP A 108 -3.14 4.46 4.08
C TRP A 108 -1.96 4.87 4.96
N TYR A 109 -0.74 4.51 4.53
CA TYR A 109 0.49 4.97 5.14
C TYR A 109 1.49 5.36 4.05
N ALA A 110 2.55 6.06 4.44
CA ALA A 110 3.72 6.28 3.61
C ALA A 110 4.96 6.19 4.49
N SER A 111 5.98 5.52 3.99
CA SER A 111 7.29 5.42 4.62
C SER A 111 8.32 6.14 3.76
N LEU A 112 9.20 6.91 4.40
CA LEU A 112 10.27 7.63 3.73
C LEU A 112 11.61 7.12 4.23
N LEU A 113 12.54 6.90 3.31
CA LEU A 113 13.88 6.47 3.68
C LEU A 113 14.68 7.68 4.17
N SER A 114 15.03 7.71 5.44
CA SER A 114 15.82 8.81 6.01
C SER A 114 17.25 8.78 5.45
N ARG A 115 17.61 9.79 4.64
CA ARG A 115 18.96 9.97 4.10
C ARG A 115 19.60 11.21 4.71
N GLN A 116 20.87 11.13 5.09
CA GLN A 116 21.58 12.24 5.73
C GLN A 116 21.71 13.50 4.86
N THR A 117 21.58 13.37 3.53
CA THR A 117 21.93 14.41 2.55
C THR A 117 20.74 14.94 1.75
N VAL A 118 19.58 14.30 1.81
CA VAL A 118 18.39 14.65 1.03
C VAL A 118 17.16 14.49 1.92
N THR A 119 16.31 15.51 1.95
CA THR A 119 15.01 15.46 2.61
C THR A 119 13.96 15.09 1.58
N ASP A 120 13.48 13.85 1.61
CA ASP A 120 12.31 13.46 0.85
C ASP A 120 11.04 14.00 1.53
N THR A 121 10.04 14.38 0.74
CA THR A 121 8.75 14.86 1.26
C THR A 121 7.63 14.19 0.49
N VAL A 122 6.65 13.67 1.22
CA VAL A 122 5.43 13.08 0.66
C VAL A 122 4.21 13.83 1.19
N SER A 123 3.18 13.96 0.36
CA SER A 123 1.88 14.45 0.78
C SER A 123 0.81 13.45 0.37
N ILE A 124 -0.05 13.07 1.32
CA ILE A 124 -1.18 12.18 1.06
C ILE A 124 -2.44 13.03 0.99
N LYS A 125 -3.19 12.89 -0.10
CA LYS A 125 -4.45 13.60 -0.31
C LYS A 125 -5.51 12.65 -0.83
N ARG A 126 -6.76 12.86 -0.42
CA ARG A 126 -7.91 12.18 -0.99
C ARG A 126 -8.25 12.82 -2.35
N CYS A 127 -8.42 11.99 -3.37
CA CYS A 127 -8.82 12.42 -4.71
C CYS A 127 -10.24 11.93 -5.05
N ALA A 128 -10.82 12.50 -6.10
CA ALA A 128 -12.04 11.97 -6.71
C ALA A 128 -11.75 10.58 -7.31
N LEU A 129 -12.76 9.72 -7.31
CA LEU A 129 -12.67 8.43 -8.00
C LEU A 129 -12.47 8.68 -9.50
N PRO A 130 -11.61 7.90 -10.17
CA PRO A 130 -11.52 7.96 -11.63
C PRO A 130 -12.88 7.62 -12.23
N ASN A 131 -13.29 8.35 -13.28
CA ASN A 131 -14.54 8.07 -13.98
C ASN A 131 -14.53 6.61 -14.44
N SER A 132 -15.56 5.86 -14.10
CA SER A 132 -15.84 4.58 -14.72
C SER A 132 -16.31 4.86 -16.15
N ASP A 133 -15.38 4.99 -17.09
CA ASP A 133 -15.69 5.07 -18.52
C ASP A 133 -16.33 3.74 -18.95
N GLY A 134 -17.66 3.65 -18.84
CA GLY A 134 -18.41 2.41 -19.08
C GLY A 134 -19.92 2.55 -19.16
N ALA A 135 -20.48 3.77 -19.26
CA ALA A 135 -21.90 3.97 -19.54
C ALA A 135 -22.08 4.87 -20.76
N MET A 136 -21.57 4.44 -21.92
CA MET A 136 -22.19 4.84 -23.19
C MET A 136 -23.38 3.91 -23.42
N ALA A 137 -24.55 4.33 -22.92
CA ALA A 137 -25.81 3.83 -23.46
C ALA A 137 -26.04 4.53 -24.81
N THR A 138 -25.93 3.75 -25.88
CA THR A 138 -26.47 4.08 -27.22
C THR A 138 -27.97 4.23 -27.20
#